data_AF-A0A1A8GPF7-F1
#
_entry.id   AF-A0A1A8GPF7-F1
#
_cell.length_a   1.000
_cell.length_b   1.000
_cell.length_c   1.000
_cell.angle_alpha   90.00
_cell.angle_beta   90.00
_cell.angle_gamma   90.00
#
_symmetry.space_group_name_H-M   'P 1'
#
loop_
_entity.id
_entity.type
_entity.pdbx_description
1 polymer ?
#
loop_
_entity_poly.entity_id
_entity_poly.type
_entity_poly.pdbx_seq_one_letter_code
_entity_poly.pdbx_strand_id
1 'polypeptide(L)' 'LDKSIDNKALYDTFSAFGNILSCKVVCDETGSKGYAFVHFETQDAADRAIEKMNGMLLNDRKVFVGRF' A
#
# COMPACT_ATOMS: atom_id res chain seq x y z
N LEU A 1 -1.39 6.36 5.92
CA LEU A 1 -0.13 6.35 5.13
C LEU A 1 0.61 7.66 5.37
N ASP A 2 1.92 7.61 5.68
CA ASP A 2 2.72 8.82 5.86
C ASP A 2 2.86 9.60 4.52
N LYS A 3 3.01 10.93 4.57
CA LYS A 3 3.12 11.78 3.38
C LYS A 3 4.43 11.57 2.61
N SER A 4 5.43 10.97 3.23
CA SER A 4 6.70 10.55 2.60
C SER A 4 6.59 9.27 1.79
N ILE A 5 5.46 8.54 1.88
CA ILE A 5 5.27 7.32 1.11
C ILE A 5 4.79 7.68 -0.30
N ASP A 6 5.69 7.51 -1.26
CA ASP A 6 5.40 7.68 -2.68
C ASP A 6 4.97 6.36 -3.33
N ASN A 7 4.46 6.45 -4.56
CA ASN A 7 4.09 5.27 -5.36
C ASN A 7 5.24 4.25 -5.47
N LYS A 8 6.49 4.72 -5.59
CA LYS A 8 7.66 3.84 -5.67
C LYS A 8 7.86 3.06 -4.38
N ALA A 9 7.82 3.72 -3.22
CA ALA A 9 7.98 3.05 -1.93
C ALA A 9 6.84 2.04 -1.68
N LEU A 10 5.62 2.40 -2.09
CA LEU A 10 4.48 1.49 -2.04
C LEU A 10 4.71 0.27 -2.93
N TYR A 11 5.12 0.47 -4.18
CA TYR A 11 5.41 -0.62 -5.12
C TYR A 11 6.53 -1.53 -4.58
N ASP A 12 7.65 -0.96 -4.14
CA ASP A 12 8.78 -1.72 -3.61
C ASP A 12 8.36 -2.55 -2.38
N THR A 13 7.56 -1.98 -1.48
CA THR A 13 7.07 -2.68 -0.29
C THR A 13 6.10 -3.81 -0.65
N PHE A 14 5.14 -3.55 -1.54
CA PHE A 14 4.06 -4.50 -1.82
C PHE A 14 4.44 -5.54 -2.89
N SER A 15 5.43 -5.25 -3.75
CA SER A 15 5.91 -6.19 -4.79
C SER A 15 6.52 -7.45 -4.19
N ALA A 16 6.96 -7.40 -2.92
CA ALA A 16 7.41 -8.58 -2.17
C ALA A 16 6.32 -9.65 -1.97
N PHE A 17 5.03 -9.27 -2.04
CA PHE A 17 3.91 -10.21 -1.85
C PHE A 17 3.40 -10.81 -3.16
N GLY A 18 3.68 -10.16 -4.30
CA GLY A 18 3.32 -10.63 -5.64
C GLY A 18 3.35 -9.51 -6.69
N ASN A 19 3.00 -9.88 -7.91
CA ASN A 19 3.01 -8.96 -9.04
C ASN A 19 1.91 -7.89 -8.89
N ILE A 20 2.32 -6.62 -8.97
CA ILE A 20 1.43 -5.46 -8.88
C ILE A 20 1.06 -5.01 -10.29
N LEU A 21 -0.22 -5.05 -10.61
CA LEU A 21 -0.78 -4.51 -11.86
C LEU A 21 -0.81 -2.97 -11.83
N SER A 22 -1.16 -2.40 -10.67
CA SER A 22 -1.25 -0.96 -10.50
C SER A 22 -1.13 -0.58 -9.03
N CYS A 23 -0.48 0.53 -8.73
CA CYS A 23 -0.52 1.12 -7.40
C CYS A 23 -0.63 2.64 -7.50
N LYS A 24 -1.45 3.24 -6.65
CA LYS A 24 -1.68 4.69 -6.66
C LYS A 24 -1.87 5.23 -5.25
N VAL A 25 -0.98 6.12 -4.84
CA VAL A 25 -1.17 6.98 -3.66
C VAL A 25 -2.16 8.07 -4.01
N VAL A 26 -3.18 8.23 -3.17
CA VAL A 26 -4.17 9.29 -3.37
C VAL A 26 -3.67 10.57 -2.74
N CYS A 27 -3.49 11.58 -3.58
CA CYS A 27 -3.06 12.93 -3.19
C CYS A 27 -4.12 13.94 -3.62
N ASP A 28 -4.26 15.00 -2.84
CA ASP A 28 -5.02 16.21 -3.17
C ASP A 28 -4.08 17.39 -3.45
N GLU A 29 -4.65 18.57 -3.69
CA GLU A 29 -3.90 19.84 -3.84
C GLU A 29 -2.98 20.17 -2.66
N THR A 30 -3.27 19.62 -1.47
CA THR A 30 -2.50 19.80 -0.22
C THR A 30 -1.52 18.64 0.08
N GLY A 31 -1.41 17.65 -0.81
CA GLY A 31 -0.55 16.48 -0.70
C GLY A 31 -1.29 15.16 -0.44
N SER A 32 -0.59 14.11 0.00
CA SER A 32 -1.17 12.78 0.22
C SER A 32 -2.35 12.80 1.19
N LYS A 33 -3.48 12.18 0.80
CA LYS A 33 -4.67 11.97 1.64
C LYS A 33 -4.46 10.87 2.68
N GLY A 34 -3.29 10.24 2.70
CA GLY A 34 -2.96 9.23 3.70
C GLY A 34 -3.51 7.84 3.40
N TYR A 35 -3.95 7.58 2.16
CA TYR A 35 -4.33 6.25 1.69
C TYR A 35 -3.84 6.01 0.26
N ALA A 36 -3.71 4.74 -0.09
CA ALA A 36 -3.27 4.30 -1.40
C ALA A 36 -4.01 3.01 -1.79
N PHE A 37 -4.05 2.75 -3.09
CA PHE A 37 -4.61 1.53 -3.65
C PHE A 37 -3.50 0.71 -4.29
N VAL A 38 -3.51 -0.60 -4.06
CA VAL A 38 -2.63 -1.57 -4.70
C VAL A 38 -3.50 -2.64 -5.34
N HIS A 39 -3.33 -2.83 -6.64
CA HIS A 39 -3.99 -3.85 -7.42
C HIS A 39 -2.96 -4.93 -7.74
N PHE A 40 -3.12 -6.10 -7.12
CA PHE A 40 -2.33 -7.28 -7.41
C PHE A 40 -2.91 -8.07 -8.57
N GLU A 41 -2.05 -8.79 -9.27
CA GLU A 41 -2.46 -9.71 -10.33
C GLU A 41 -3.24 -10.91 -9.80
N THR A 42 -2.92 -11.35 -8.58
CA THR A 42 -3.56 -12.51 -7.94
C THR A 42 -4.16 -12.12 -6.61
N GLN A 43 -5.31 -12.74 -6.28
CA GLN A 43 -5.98 -12.56 -5.00
C GLN A 43 -5.11 -13.08 -3.84
N ASP A 44 -4.36 -14.16 -4.05
CA ASP A 44 -3.46 -14.73 -3.05
C ASP A 44 -2.37 -13.74 -2.62
N ALA A 45 -1.79 -12.98 -3.58
CA ALA A 45 -0.84 -11.91 -3.27
C ALA A 45 -1.48 -10.77 -2.45
N ALA A 46 -2.72 -10.38 -2.78
CA ALA A 46 -3.45 -9.37 -2.02
C ALA A 46 -3.75 -9.83 -0.58
N ASP A 47 -4.19 -11.07 -0.40
CA ASP A 47 -4.50 -11.62 0.92
C ASP A 47 -3.24 -11.73 1.80
N ARG A 48 -2.12 -12.19 1.23
CA ARG A 48 -0.82 -12.19 1.93
C ARG A 48 -0.37 -10.78 2.31
N ALA A 49 -0.53 -9.81 1.42
CA ALA A 49 -0.19 -8.43 1.71
C ALA A 49 -1.04 -7.86 2.84
N ILE A 50 -2.35 -8.15 2.87
CA ILE A 50 -3.25 -7.76 3.95
C ILE A 50 -2.83 -8.41 5.26
N GLU A 51 -2.62 -9.72 5.29
CA GLU A 51 -2.24 -10.45 6.51
C GLU A 51 -0.93 -9.93 7.12
N LYS A 52 0.06 -9.62 6.26
CA LYS A 52 1.39 -9.20 6.70
C LYS A 52 1.50 -7.72 7.00
N MET A 53 0.80 -6.86 6.25
CA MET A 53 0.95 -5.40 6.37
C MET A 53 -0.13 -4.76 7.25
N ASN A 54 -1.29 -5.39 7.41
CA ASN A 54 -2.36 -4.80 8.21
C ASN A 54 -1.96 -4.69 9.68
N GLY A 55 -1.93 -3.47 10.21
CA GLY A 55 -1.53 -3.18 11.58
C GLY A 55 -0.02 -3.03 11.81
N MET A 56 0.80 -3.16 10.76
CA MET A 56 2.25 -2.89 10.83
C MET A 56 2.54 -1.39 10.92
N LEU A 57 3.74 -1.06 11.42
CA LEU A 57 4.26 0.31 11.40
C LEU A 57 5.02 0.55 10.10
N LEU A 58 4.56 1.51 9.28
CA LEU A 58 5.23 2.00 8.09
C LEU A 58 5.64 3.46 8.35
N ASN A 59 6.94 3.76 8.39
CA ASN A 59 7.49 5.06 8.82
C ASN A 59 6.87 5.53 10.15
N ASP A 60 6.92 4.68 11.18
CA ASP A 60 6.37 4.94 12.52
C ASP A 60 4.85 5.18 12.58
N ARG A 61 4.13 4.98 11.47
CA ARG A 61 2.67 5.05 11.44
C ARG A 61 2.05 3.68 11.23
N LYS A 62 1.09 3.34 12.08
CA LYS A 62 0.28 2.13 11.91
C LYS A 62 -0.50 2.24 10.59
N VAL A 63 -0.31 1.28 9.70
CA VAL A 63 -1.06 1.19 8.44
C VAL A 63 -2.19 0.19 8.57
N PHE A 64 -3.28 0.47 7.87
CA PHE A 64 -4.39 -0.46 7.70
C PHE A 64 -4.40 -0.92 6.25
N VAL A 65 -4.48 -2.22 6.04
CA VAL A 65 -4.53 -2.82 4.71
C VAL A 65 -5.75 -3.75 4.68
N GLY A 66 -6.59 -3.61 3.67
CA GLY A 66 -7.82 -4.38 3.54
C GLY A 66 -8.27 -4.45 2.09
N ARG A 67 -9.23 -5.35 1.82
CA ARG A 67 -9.87 -5.46 0.50
C ARG A 67 -10.78 -4.25 0.27
N PHE A 68 -10.75 -3.75 -0.96
CA PHE A 68 -11.61 -2.68 -1.47
C PHE A 68 -12.50 -3.27 -2.57
#